data_AF-A0A2L0EI94-F1
#
_entry.id   AF-A0A2L0EI94-F1
#
_cell.length_a   1.000
_cell.length_b   1.000
_cell.length_c   1.000
_cell.angle_alpha   90.00
_cell.angle_beta   90.00
_cell.angle_gamma   90.00
#
_symmetry.space_group_name_H-M   'P 1'
#
loop_
_entity.id
_entity.type
_entity.pdbx_description
1 polymer ?
#
loop_
_entity_poly.entity_id
_entity_poly.type
_entity_poly.pdbx_seq_one_letter_code
_entity_poly.pdbx_strand_id
1 'polypeptide(L)'
;MRVFVRLLVALAFPLAACSGPPARGTGGLRGGAPEPPPPPAPDPPQQPAPAATPAAGVRWRLVHHETFDTPFQEPAAWTEDTYGPASPYHVDAFDDDGAFFITRAGETFRQGLRRFRSFRKSFSYGEGGWLTVELYGRDSDRDGVPETGGRFEAAGGKARLVSARHYDGAILRSTRPLPARYRVEVTVSNIDFGGPREGRWRHGGKVNGYDGDELADPWRFSNESTTPLSATFGNGVYFLCITDYARPAPHNNVLIHHHRKVVMDTDNNFGDTGPWSAVWDPATGRPEQDGARYVSMIWLRGDAFGSPWNGNRFTSYTPGGWQDGPIFVDKYLDREAYVFTVERDGRGYAMSAAGTFHHGGRTTYAARRGFREPPVTWHYNQRPDEYEAPRHNETVTFGETFETWPEGSAYPDHFFFGDPHINYYEGTAEFDDLKLYLPEEEGAPEGLP
;
A
#
# COMPACT_ATOMS: atom_id res chain seq x y z
N MET A 1 25.52 -41.16 -39.52
CA MET A 1 26.31 -39.97 -39.86
C MET A 1 25.37 -38.79 -39.99
N ARG A 2 25.71 -37.65 -39.37
CA ARG A 2 25.02 -36.33 -39.37
C ARG A 2 23.93 -36.13 -38.32
N VAL A 3 24.44 -35.80 -37.13
CA VAL A 3 23.85 -34.94 -36.11
C VAL A 3 23.46 -33.59 -36.71
N PHE A 4 22.26 -33.10 -36.44
CA PHE A 4 21.87 -31.71 -36.68
C PHE A 4 21.84 -30.96 -35.35
N VAL A 5 22.85 -30.11 -35.16
CA VAL A 5 22.91 -29.09 -34.10
C VAL A 5 22.00 -27.93 -34.54
N ARG A 6 20.99 -27.57 -33.73
CA ARG A 6 20.29 -26.30 -33.86
C ARG A 6 20.93 -25.29 -32.93
N LEU A 7 21.54 -24.28 -33.54
CA LEU A 7 22.09 -23.09 -32.90
C LEU A 7 20.93 -22.23 -32.33
N LEU A 8 20.95 -21.96 -31.03
CA LEU A 8 20.12 -20.95 -30.38
C LEU A 8 20.85 -19.61 -30.50
N VAL A 9 20.32 -18.69 -31.30
CA VAL A 9 20.76 -17.29 -31.34
C VAL A 9 19.85 -16.51 -30.41
N ALA A 10 20.38 -16.16 -29.24
CA ALA A 10 19.77 -15.20 -28.33
C ALA A 10 20.03 -13.79 -28.86
N LEU A 11 19.00 -13.13 -29.36
CA LEU A 11 18.99 -11.70 -29.66
C LEU A 11 18.37 -10.98 -28.47
N ALA A 12 19.25 -10.49 -27.59
CA ALA A 12 18.89 -9.57 -26.52
C ALA A 12 18.76 -8.16 -27.11
N PHE A 13 17.57 -7.56 -27.00
CA PHE A 13 17.36 -6.12 -27.22
C PHE A 13 17.25 -5.43 -25.86
N PRO A 14 17.91 -4.28 -25.65
CA PRO A 14 17.82 -3.54 -24.40
C PRO A 14 16.51 -2.72 -24.38
N LEU A 15 15.66 -2.94 -23.38
CA LEU A 15 14.55 -2.05 -23.06
C LEU A 15 15.07 -0.98 -22.08
N ALA A 16 15.35 0.21 -22.61
CA ALA A 16 15.66 1.38 -21.81
C ALA A 16 14.38 1.94 -21.19
N ALA A 17 14.22 1.77 -19.87
CA ALA A 17 13.32 2.58 -19.06
C ALA A 17 14.00 3.92 -18.78
N CYS A 18 13.54 5.01 -19.40
CA CYS A 18 13.97 6.36 -19.05
C CYS A 18 12.85 7.37 -19.32
N SER A 19 12.13 7.74 -18.27
CA SER A 19 11.59 9.09 -18.13
C SER A 19 12.75 10.06 -17.87
N GLY A 20 13.25 10.69 -18.92
CA GLY A 20 14.28 11.74 -18.84
C GLY A 20 13.65 13.13 -18.61
N PRO A 21 14.29 14.03 -17.82
CA PRO A 21 13.85 15.41 -17.65
C PRO A 21 14.16 16.26 -18.91
N PRO A 22 13.51 17.43 -19.09
CA PRO A 22 13.57 18.19 -20.34
C PRO A 22 14.96 18.80 -20.61
N ALA A 23 15.38 18.69 -21.87
CA ALA A 23 16.63 19.22 -22.39
C ALA A 23 16.67 20.77 -22.36
N ARG A 24 17.76 21.32 -21.83
CA ARG A 24 18.17 22.72 -22.08
C ARG A 24 18.88 22.79 -23.44
N GLY A 25 18.35 23.63 -24.33
CA GLY A 25 18.96 23.91 -25.62
C GLY A 25 20.28 24.69 -25.48
N THR A 26 21.29 24.26 -26.22
CA THR A 26 22.56 24.95 -26.40
C THR A 26 22.49 25.90 -27.59
N GLY A 27 22.72 27.20 -27.36
CA GLY A 27 23.03 28.20 -28.37
C GLY A 27 24.04 29.18 -27.77
N GLY A 28 25.31 29.06 -28.16
CA GLY A 28 26.40 29.84 -27.58
C GLY A 28 26.51 31.23 -28.20
N LEU A 29 26.85 32.23 -27.38
CA LEU A 29 27.60 33.42 -27.79
C LEU A 29 28.54 33.84 -26.64
N ARG A 30 29.78 34.17 -27.04
CA ARG A 30 30.89 34.63 -26.20
C ARG A 30 30.56 35.96 -25.50
N GLY A 31 30.87 36.04 -24.21
CA GLY A 31 31.00 37.29 -23.45
C GLY A 31 31.49 36.97 -22.04
N GLY A 32 32.65 37.49 -21.64
CA GLY A 32 33.24 37.23 -20.33
C GLY A 32 32.38 37.78 -19.20
N ALA A 33 32.14 36.96 -18.18
CA ALA A 33 31.45 37.33 -16.95
C ALA A 33 32.39 37.04 -15.75
N PRO A 34 32.35 37.89 -14.70
CA PRO A 34 33.25 37.79 -13.55
C PRO A 34 32.97 36.55 -12.70
N GLU A 35 34.02 36.09 -12.01
CA GLU A 35 34.05 34.90 -11.16
C GLU A 35 32.95 34.93 -10.08
N PRO A 36 32.19 33.84 -9.88
CA PRO A 36 31.15 33.80 -8.84
C PRO A 36 31.78 33.80 -7.44
N PRO A 37 31.12 34.44 -6.44
CA PRO A 37 31.60 34.40 -5.07
C PRO A 37 31.56 32.97 -4.52
N PRO A 38 32.43 32.63 -3.55
CA PRO A 38 32.47 31.31 -2.94
C PRO A 38 31.13 30.98 -2.26
N PRO A 39 30.75 29.69 -2.21
CA PRO A 39 29.51 29.25 -1.57
C PRO A 39 29.50 29.64 -0.08
N PRO A 40 28.33 29.98 0.49
CA PRO A 40 28.20 30.23 1.91
C PRO A 40 28.57 28.97 2.71
N ALA A 41 29.18 29.19 3.87
CA ALA A 41 29.54 28.11 4.80
C ALA A 41 28.29 27.28 5.17
N PRO A 42 28.43 25.95 5.35
CA PRO A 42 27.32 25.11 5.79
C PRO A 42 26.83 25.57 7.17
N ASP A 43 25.50 25.62 7.32
CA ASP A 43 24.88 25.90 8.60
C ASP A 43 25.34 24.87 9.65
N PRO A 44 25.52 25.29 10.92
CA PRO A 44 25.81 24.37 12.00
C PRO A 44 24.68 23.32 12.10
N PRO A 45 25.01 22.06 12.47
CA PRO A 45 24.02 20.99 12.55
C PRO A 45 22.86 21.40 13.45
N GLN A 46 21.66 21.44 12.88
CA GLN A 46 20.43 21.68 13.63
C GLN A 46 20.25 20.53 14.63
N GLN A 47 20.05 20.90 15.89
CA GLN A 47 19.68 19.95 16.95
C GLN A 47 18.44 19.16 16.54
N PRO A 48 18.36 17.86 16.90
CA PRO A 48 17.18 17.05 16.62
C PRO A 48 15.94 17.74 17.18
N ALA A 49 14.88 17.81 16.37
CA ALA A 49 13.61 18.40 16.75
C ALA A 49 13.10 17.71 18.03
N PRO A 50 12.65 18.46 19.05
CA PRO A 50 12.07 17.86 20.24
C PRO A 50 10.83 17.04 19.84
N ALA A 51 10.71 15.85 20.45
CA ALA A 51 9.55 14.99 20.31
C ALA A 51 8.27 15.80 20.52
N ALA A 52 7.31 15.64 19.60
CA ALA A 52 6.00 16.29 19.69
C ALA A 52 5.39 16.03 21.07
N THR A 53 5.04 17.10 21.77
CA THR A 53 4.34 17.02 23.06
C THR A 53 3.03 16.25 22.86
N PRO A 54 2.72 15.22 23.67
CA PRO A 54 1.46 14.50 23.53
C PRO A 54 0.29 15.49 23.69
N ALA A 55 -0.62 15.50 22.72
CA ALA A 55 -1.91 16.15 22.91
C ALA A 55 -2.54 15.61 24.21
N ALA A 56 -3.21 16.48 24.99
CA ALA A 56 -3.89 16.10 26.23
C ALA A 56 -4.59 14.74 26.07
N GLY A 57 -4.11 13.75 26.83
CA GLY A 57 -4.20 12.35 26.45
C GLY A 57 -5.63 11.85 26.38
N VAL A 58 -6.09 11.55 25.16
CA VAL A 58 -7.30 10.76 24.95
C VAL A 58 -7.12 9.45 25.69
N ARG A 59 -8.02 9.14 26.63
CA ARG A 59 -8.05 7.82 27.23
C ARG A 59 -8.75 6.86 26.27
N TRP A 60 -8.10 5.75 25.97
CA TRP A 60 -8.56 4.76 25.01
C TRP A 60 -9.10 3.54 25.74
N ARG A 61 -10.35 3.19 25.47
CA ARG A 61 -11.00 1.96 25.94
C ARG A 61 -10.93 0.90 24.87
N LEU A 62 -10.38 -0.27 25.21
CA LEU A 62 -10.40 -1.46 24.36
C LEU A 62 -11.86 -1.91 24.16
N VAL A 63 -12.31 -2.02 22.92
CA VAL A 63 -13.67 -2.48 22.59
C VAL A 63 -13.69 -3.79 21.81
N HIS A 64 -12.63 -4.10 21.08
CA HIS A 64 -12.44 -5.40 20.44
C HIS A 64 -10.98 -5.84 20.56
N HIS A 65 -10.78 -7.14 20.73
CA HIS A 65 -9.49 -7.79 20.79
C HIS A 65 -9.62 -9.16 20.11
N GLU A 66 -8.78 -9.43 19.12
CA GLU A 66 -8.75 -10.67 18.36
C GLU A 66 -7.34 -11.27 18.38
N THR A 67 -7.25 -12.50 18.90
CA THR A 67 -6.02 -13.30 19.03
C THR A 67 -5.96 -14.44 18.02
N PHE A 68 -6.99 -14.59 17.19
CA PHE A 68 -7.09 -15.61 16.14
C PHE A 68 -7.00 -17.06 16.63
N ASP A 69 -7.41 -17.30 17.89
CA ASP A 69 -7.50 -18.65 18.47
C ASP A 69 -8.66 -19.46 17.87
N THR A 70 -9.64 -18.78 17.27
CA THR A 70 -10.81 -19.41 16.66
C THR A 70 -10.52 -19.77 15.19
N PRO A 71 -10.80 -21.00 14.72
CA PRO A 71 -10.65 -21.33 13.32
C PRO A 71 -11.54 -20.48 12.40
N PHE A 72 -10.99 -20.05 11.26
CA PHE A 72 -11.75 -19.37 10.21
C PHE A 72 -12.86 -20.29 9.67
N GLN A 73 -14.09 -19.78 9.66
CA GLN A 73 -15.25 -20.48 9.10
C GLN A 73 -15.39 -20.13 7.61
N GLU A 74 -14.35 -20.46 6.83
CA GLU A 74 -14.31 -20.16 5.41
C GLU A 74 -15.44 -20.93 4.67
N PRO A 75 -16.28 -20.24 3.87
CA PRO A 75 -17.26 -20.92 3.03
C PRO A 75 -16.60 -21.85 2.01
N ALA A 76 -17.19 -23.04 1.80
CA ALA A 76 -16.68 -23.97 0.80
C ALA A 76 -16.78 -23.41 -0.62
N ALA A 77 -17.88 -22.73 -0.93
CA ALA A 77 -18.15 -22.21 -2.27
C ALA A 77 -17.46 -20.86 -2.51
N TRP A 78 -16.83 -20.75 -3.68
CA TRP A 78 -16.43 -19.48 -4.26
C TRP A 78 -17.63 -18.83 -4.98
N THR A 79 -17.71 -17.51 -4.95
CA THR A 79 -18.71 -16.75 -5.73
C THR A 79 -18.00 -16.01 -6.85
N GLU A 80 -18.43 -16.20 -8.09
CA GLU A 80 -17.86 -15.46 -9.22
C GLU A 80 -18.19 -13.96 -9.08
N ASP A 81 -17.16 -13.13 -9.27
CA ASP A 81 -17.31 -11.70 -9.49
C ASP A 81 -17.39 -11.44 -10.99
N THR A 82 -18.60 -11.21 -11.47
CA THR A 82 -18.84 -10.90 -12.89
C THR A 82 -18.53 -9.46 -13.25
N TYR A 83 -18.00 -8.69 -12.28
CA TYR A 83 -17.67 -7.28 -12.41
C TYR A 83 -18.88 -6.37 -12.68
N GLY A 84 -18.59 -5.10 -12.98
CA GLY A 84 -19.55 -4.08 -13.35
C GLY A 84 -20.34 -3.50 -12.16
N PRO A 85 -21.25 -2.54 -12.42
CA PRO A 85 -21.88 -1.73 -11.37
C PRO A 85 -22.77 -2.49 -10.37
N ALA A 86 -23.14 -3.73 -10.70
CA ALA A 86 -23.91 -4.60 -9.81
C ALA A 86 -23.03 -5.46 -8.90
N SER A 87 -21.72 -5.54 -9.18
CA SER A 87 -20.77 -6.24 -8.31
C SER A 87 -20.71 -5.53 -6.96
N PRO A 88 -20.73 -6.27 -5.84
CA PRO A 88 -20.53 -5.67 -4.52
C PRO A 88 -19.12 -5.09 -4.33
N TYR A 89 -18.20 -5.39 -5.27
CA TYR A 89 -16.81 -4.93 -5.30
C TYR A 89 -16.60 -3.77 -6.29
N HIS A 90 -17.66 -3.28 -6.93
CA HIS A 90 -17.59 -2.05 -7.72
C HIS A 90 -17.28 -0.84 -6.81
N VAL A 91 -16.29 -0.04 -7.19
CA VAL A 91 -15.88 1.16 -6.43
C VAL A 91 -16.00 2.40 -7.32
N ASP A 92 -15.14 2.49 -8.33
CA ASP A 92 -15.11 3.62 -9.26
C ASP A 92 -14.41 3.23 -10.59
N ALA A 93 -13.99 4.24 -11.37
CA ALA A 93 -13.35 4.04 -12.67
C ALA A 93 -12.02 3.25 -12.63
N PHE A 94 -11.42 3.03 -11.46
CA PHE A 94 -10.18 2.28 -11.27
C PHE A 94 -10.40 0.82 -10.84
N ASP A 95 -11.64 0.36 -10.69
CA ASP A 95 -11.94 -1.03 -10.33
C ASP A 95 -11.50 -2.06 -11.38
N ASP A 96 -11.73 -3.34 -11.08
CA ASP A 96 -11.08 -4.45 -11.78
C ASP A 96 -11.53 -4.57 -13.25
N ASP A 97 -12.68 -4.01 -13.63
CA ASP A 97 -13.13 -3.84 -15.01
C ASP A 97 -13.30 -2.36 -15.43
N GLY A 98 -12.64 -1.46 -14.69
CA GLY A 98 -12.93 -0.03 -14.70
C GLY A 98 -12.67 0.70 -16.00
N ALA A 99 -13.37 1.82 -16.14
CA ALA A 99 -13.31 2.70 -17.30
C ALA A 99 -11.88 3.22 -17.59
N PHE A 100 -11.03 3.34 -16.56
CA PHE A 100 -9.62 3.68 -16.69
C PHE A 100 -8.88 2.72 -17.63
N PHE A 101 -9.00 1.41 -17.40
CA PHE A 101 -8.31 0.39 -18.19
C PHE A 101 -8.94 0.23 -19.57
N ILE A 102 -10.28 0.29 -19.63
CA ILE A 102 -11.03 0.25 -20.89
C ILE A 102 -10.62 1.39 -21.80
N THR A 103 -10.46 2.61 -21.29
CA THR A 103 -10.09 3.74 -22.14
C THR A 103 -8.64 3.64 -22.62
N ARG A 104 -7.73 3.15 -21.77
CA ARG A 104 -6.30 3.10 -22.09
C ARG A 104 -5.89 1.95 -23.02
N ALA A 105 -6.49 0.79 -22.83
CA ALA A 105 -6.10 -0.43 -23.55
C ALA A 105 -7.24 -1.05 -24.36
N GLY A 106 -8.46 -0.54 -24.25
CA GLY A 106 -9.59 -0.92 -25.08
C GLY A 106 -9.82 -2.41 -25.11
N GLU A 107 -9.87 -2.96 -26.33
CA GLU A 107 -10.11 -4.38 -26.54
C GLU A 107 -8.96 -5.28 -26.04
N THR A 108 -7.71 -4.79 -25.99
CA THR A 108 -6.60 -5.57 -25.43
C THR A 108 -6.82 -5.87 -23.96
N PHE A 109 -7.25 -4.87 -23.18
CA PHE A 109 -7.58 -5.07 -21.77
C PHE A 109 -8.76 -6.04 -21.60
N ARG A 110 -9.85 -5.85 -22.36
CA ARG A 110 -11.00 -6.76 -22.31
C ARG A 110 -10.65 -8.19 -22.68
N GLN A 111 -9.75 -8.39 -23.66
CA GLN A 111 -9.24 -9.71 -24.00
C GLN A 111 -8.44 -10.31 -22.85
N GLY A 112 -7.59 -9.52 -22.19
CA GLY A 112 -6.84 -9.94 -21.00
C GLY A 112 -7.77 -10.38 -19.88
N LEU A 113 -8.76 -9.55 -19.52
CA LEU A 113 -9.74 -9.85 -18.48
C LEU A 113 -10.57 -11.11 -18.78
N ARG A 114 -10.87 -11.39 -20.05
CA ARG A 114 -11.58 -12.62 -20.47
C ARG A 114 -10.73 -13.88 -20.44
N ARG A 115 -9.42 -13.81 -20.17
CA ARG A 115 -8.56 -15.02 -20.08
C ARG A 115 -8.83 -15.84 -18.84
N PHE A 116 -9.37 -15.23 -17.80
CA PHE A 116 -9.70 -15.89 -16.55
C PHE A 116 -11.12 -15.51 -16.10
N ARG A 117 -11.56 -16.13 -15.01
CA ARG A 117 -12.71 -15.74 -14.21
C ARG A 117 -12.23 -15.39 -12.81
N SER A 118 -12.96 -14.50 -12.16
CA SER A 118 -12.60 -13.96 -10.86
C SER A 118 -13.58 -14.43 -9.82
N PHE A 119 -13.06 -14.84 -8.67
CA PHE A 119 -13.86 -15.41 -7.61
C PHE A 119 -13.52 -14.79 -6.27
N ARG A 120 -14.55 -14.71 -5.44
CA ARG A 120 -14.53 -14.02 -4.15
C ARG A 120 -15.09 -14.91 -3.06
N LYS A 121 -14.58 -14.71 -1.84
CA LYS A 121 -15.23 -15.14 -0.59
C LYS A 121 -15.24 -13.97 0.37
N SER A 122 -16.37 -13.77 1.03
CA SER A 122 -16.56 -12.78 2.08
C SER A 122 -17.28 -13.44 3.24
N PHE A 123 -16.70 -13.37 4.44
CA PHE A 123 -17.31 -13.95 5.64
C PHE A 123 -16.87 -13.22 6.91
N SER A 124 -17.74 -13.24 7.92
CA SER A 124 -17.48 -12.60 9.21
C SER A 124 -16.50 -13.41 10.05
N TYR A 125 -15.73 -12.70 10.87
CA TYR A 125 -14.80 -13.28 11.83
C TYR A 125 -14.77 -12.45 13.13
N GLY A 126 -14.32 -13.08 14.22
CA GLY A 126 -14.21 -12.50 15.54
C GLY A 126 -15.53 -12.29 16.26
N GLU A 127 -15.44 -11.91 17.54
CA GLU A 127 -16.61 -11.74 18.41
C GLU A 127 -17.61 -10.72 17.83
N GLY A 128 -18.87 -11.14 17.66
CA GLY A 128 -19.91 -10.29 17.08
C GLY A 128 -19.72 -9.97 15.59
N GLY A 129 -18.78 -10.66 14.90
CA GLY A 129 -18.53 -10.47 13.47
C GLY A 129 -18.03 -9.07 13.13
N TRP A 130 -17.19 -8.49 14.00
CA TRP A 130 -16.65 -7.15 13.83
C TRP A 130 -15.58 -7.06 12.73
N LEU A 131 -15.04 -8.21 12.31
CA LEU A 131 -14.11 -8.38 11.20
C LEU A 131 -14.80 -9.06 10.02
N THR A 132 -14.35 -8.71 8.82
CA THR A 132 -14.67 -9.42 7.58
C THR A 132 -13.37 -9.88 6.93
N VAL A 133 -13.34 -11.16 6.57
CA VAL A 133 -12.32 -11.74 5.70
C VAL A 133 -12.79 -11.58 4.27
N GLU A 134 -11.95 -11.01 3.41
CA GLU A 134 -12.19 -10.89 1.97
C GLU A 134 -11.07 -11.60 1.21
N LEU A 135 -11.45 -12.59 0.41
CA LEU A 135 -10.52 -13.43 -0.35
C LEU A 135 -10.79 -13.28 -1.85
N TYR A 136 -9.73 -13.41 -2.63
CA TYR A 136 -9.75 -13.44 -4.08
C TYR A 136 -8.99 -14.65 -4.61
N GLY A 137 -9.52 -15.25 -5.67
CA GLY A 137 -8.87 -16.30 -6.45
C GLY A 137 -9.18 -16.13 -7.93
N ARG A 138 -8.21 -16.54 -8.76
CA ARG A 138 -8.31 -16.52 -10.23
C ARG A 138 -8.57 -17.95 -10.72
N ASP A 139 -9.51 -18.08 -11.65
CA ASP A 139 -9.83 -19.30 -12.41
C ASP A 139 -9.38 -19.08 -13.86
N SER A 140 -8.15 -19.47 -14.14
CA SER A 140 -7.39 -19.24 -15.37
C SER A 140 -7.77 -20.22 -16.48
N ASP A 141 -8.12 -21.46 -16.16
CA ASP A 141 -8.60 -22.45 -17.13
C ASP A 141 -10.12 -22.40 -17.38
N ARG A 142 -10.83 -21.62 -16.56
CA ARG A 142 -12.26 -21.28 -16.65
C ARG A 142 -13.17 -22.48 -16.36
N ASP A 143 -12.72 -23.44 -15.55
CA ASP A 143 -13.51 -24.61 -15.16
C ASP A 143 -14.58 -24.32 -14.07
N GLY A 144 -14.55 -23.12 -13.49
CA GLY A 144 -15.47 -22.67 -12.44
C GLY A 144 -14.91 -22.77 -11.03
N VAL A 145 -13.64 -23.13 -10.87
CA VAL A 145 -12.93 -23.18 -9.58
C VAL A 145 -11.60 -22.45 -9.70
N PRO A 146 -11.27 -21.52 -8.80
CA PRO A 146 -9.95 -20.90 -8.78
C PRO A 146 -8.82 -21.92 -8.60
N GLU A 147 -7.72 -21.79 -9.33
CA GLU A 147 -6.57 -22.69 -9.19
C GLU A 147 -5.93 -22.55 -7.81
N THR A 148 -5.87 -21.30 -7.34
CA THR A 148 -5.47 -20.89 -6.00
C THR A 148 -6.39 -19.79 -5.51
N GLY A 149 -6.20 -19.40 -4.26
CA GLY A 149 -6.86 -18.23 -3.70
C GLY A 149 -6.16 -17.82 -2.42
N GLY A 150 -6.19 -16.52 -2.15
CA GLY A 150 -5.70 -15.99 -0.89
C GLY A 150 -6.53 -16.57 0.25
N ARG A 151 -5.90 -16.81 1.40
CA ARG A 151 -6.59 -17.31 2.60
C ARG A 151 -5.91 -16.90 3.89
N PHE A 152 -6.64 -17.04 4.99
CA PHE A 152 -6.10 -17.00 6.34
C PHE A 152 -6.25 -18.36 7.02
N GLU A 153 -5.17 -18.86 7.60
CA GLU A 153 -5.15 -20.07 8.41
C GLU A 153 -4.99 -19.66 9.88
N ALA A 154 -5.82 -20.20 10.77
CA ALA A 154 -5.61 -20.05 12.20
C ALA A 154 -4.48 -20.98 12.63
N ALA A 155 -3.30 -20.43 12.93
CA ALA A 155 -2.09 -21.20 13.18
C ALA A 155 -1.40 -20.70 14.46
N GLY A 156 -1.55 -21.46 15.55
CA GLY A 156 -0.87 -21.18 16.82
C GLY A 156 -1.28 -19.87 17.49
N GLY A 157 -2.57 -19.52 17.44
CA GLY A 157 -3.09 -18.25 17.97
C GLY A 157 -2.70 -17.05 17.09
N LYS A 158 -2.71 -17.25 15.76
CA LYS A 158 -2.40 -16.21 14.77
C LYS A 158 -3.18 -16.43 13.50
N ALA A 159 -3.47 -15.35 12.78
CA ALA A 159 -3.93 -15.38 11.40
C ALA A 159 -2.75 -15.44 10.45
N ARG A 160 -2.43 -16.63 9.94
CA ARG A 160 -1.42 -16.83 8.90
C ARG A 160 -2.03 -16.53 7.53
N LEU A 161 -1.63 -15.41 6.94
CA LEU A 161 -1.91 -15.07 5.55
C LEU A 161 -1.14 -16.00 4.62
N VAL A 162 -1.83 -16.51 3.59
CA VAL A 162 -1.24 -17.27 2.49
C VAL A 162 -1.76 -16.72 1.17
N SER A 163 -0.87 -16.12 0.38
CA SER A 163 -1.06 -15.82 -1.05
C SER A 163 -0.11 -16.72 -1.83
N ALA A 164 -0.63 -17.78 -2.42
CA ALA A 164 0.18 -18.81 -3.08
C ALA A 164 0.64 -18.40 -4.48
N ARG A 165 -0.08 -17.48 -5.13
CA ARG A 165 0.28 -16.88 -6.41
C ARG A 165 0.08 -15.37 -6.38
N HIS A 166 0.84 -14.63 -7.19
CA HIS A 166 0.75 -13.17 -7.38
C HIS A 166 -0.65 -12.62 -7.74
N TYR A 167 -1.56 -13.50 -8.13
CA TYR A 167 -2.96 -13.17 -8.45
C TYR A 167 -3.96 -13.66 -7.39
N ASP A 168 -3.49 -14.12 -6.25
CA ASP A 168 -4.31 -14.31 -5.07
C ASP A 168 -4.56 -12.95 -4.40
N GLY A 169 -5.41 -12.94 -3.37
CA GLY A 169 -5.55 -11.78 -2.50
C GLY A 169 -6.32 -12.16 -1.26
N ALA A 170 -5.92 -11.65 -0.12
CA ALA A 170 -6.59 -11.91 1.14
C ALA A 170 -6.34 -10.78 2.12
N ILE A 171 -7.42 -10.15 2.58
CA ILE A 171 -7.36 -9.14 3.63
C ILE A 171 -8.32 -9.46 4.76
N LEU A 172 -7.95 -9.02 5.95
CA LEU A 172 -8.83 -8.89 7.11
C LEU A 172 -9.12 -7.41 7.30
N ARG A 173 -10.40 -7.06 7.38
CA ARG A 173 -10.84 -5.67 7.53
C ARG A 173 -11.90 -5.48 8.60
N SER A 174 -12.05 -4.25 9.05
CA SER A 174 -13.26 -3.82 9.78
C SER A 174 -14.53 -4.10 8.97
N THR A 175 -15.54 -4.72 9.60
CA THR A 175 -16.84 -4.98 8.96
C THR A 175 -17.64 -3.70 8.75
N ARG A 176 -17.61 -2.80 9.74
CA ARG A 176 -18.31 -1.51 9.72
C ARG A 176 -17.30 -0.36 9.60
N PRO A 177 -17.70 0.79 9.02
CA PRO A 177 -16.89 2.00 9.07
C PRO A 177 -16.48 2.32 10.51
N LEU A 178 -15.23 2.72 10.68
CA LEU A 178 -14.69 3.18 11.96
C LEU A 178 -15.33 4.52 12.34
N PRO A 179 -15.52 4.80 13.65
CA PRO A 179 -16.07 6.07 14.10
C PRO A 179 -15.10 7.24 13.89
N ALA A 180 -15.52 8.45 14.28
CA ALA A 180 -14.69 9.64 14.15
C ALA A 180 -13.38 9.60 14.97
N ARG A 181 -13.31 8.79 16.01
CA ARG A 181 -12.12 8.65 16.85
C ARG A 181 -11.88 7.19 17.16
N TYR A 182 -10.70 6.69 16.85
CA TYR A 182 -10.34 5.29 17.06
C TYR A 182 -8.83 5.13 17.15
N ARG A 183 -8.41 3.98 17.68
CA ARG A 183 -7.05 3.47 17.56
C ARG A 183 -7.11 1.99 17.22
N VAL A 184 -6.40 1.60 16.16
CA VAL A 184 -6.23 0.21 15.74
C VAL A 184 -4.78 -0.18 15.96
N GLU A 185 -4.55 -1.35 16.55
CA GLU A 185 -3.23 -1.92 16.78
C GLU A 185 -3.21 -3.37 16.28
N VAL A 186 -2.16 -3.78 15.58
CA VAL A 186 -1.98 -5.15 15.10
C VAL A 186 -0.52 -5.56 15.20
N THR A 187 -0.27 -6.80 15.61
CA THR A 187 1.07 -7.39 15.59
C THR A 187 1.27 -8.18 14.31
N VAL A 188 2.39 -7.97 13.63
CA VAL A 188 2.78 -8.70 12.41
C VAL A 188 4.13 -9.36 12.62
N SER A 189 4.25 -10.62 12.22
CA SER A 189 5.46 -11.42 12.33
C SER A 189 5.63 -12.36 11.14
N ASN A 190 6.79 -13.00 11.03
CA ASN A 190 7.07 -14.02 10.02
C ASN A 190 6.73 -13.57 8.59
N ILE A 191 7.09 -12.32 8.26
CA ILE A 191 6.86 -11.70 6.94
C ILE A 191 7.79 -12.36 5.91
N ASP A 192 7.21 -13.07 4.94
CA ASP A 192 7.87 -13.71 3.81
C ASP A 192 7.14 -13.38 2.50
N PHE A 193 7.21 -12.11 2.11
CA PHE A 193 6.70 -11.55 0.85
C PHE A 193 7.85 -10.99 0.02
N GLY A 194 8.70 -11.89 -0.48
CA GLY A 194 9.87 -11.53 -1.28
C GLY A 194 11.03 -10.92 -0.49
N GLY A 195 11.80 -10.07 -1.16
CA GLY A 195 13.04 -9.49 -0.67
C GLY A 195 14.27 -10.38 -0.88
N PRO A 196 15.48 -9.81 -0.74
CA PRO A 196 16.71 -10.59 -0.86
C PRO A 196 16.90 -11.50 0.36
N ARG A 197 17.48 -12.68 0.12
CA ARG A 197 18.03 -13.56 1.17
C ARG A 197 19.53 -13.62 1.01
N GLU A 198 20.27 -13.42 2.11
CA GLU A 198 21.74 -13.36 2.10
C GLU A 198 22.29 -12.37 1.06
N GLY A 199 21.62 -11.23 0.92
CA GLY A 199 22.00 -10.16 -0.02
C GLY A 199 21.69 -10.44 -1.50
N ARG A 200 20.92 -11.50 -1.82
CA ARG A 200 20.57 -11.86 -3.20
C ARG A 200 19.07 -11.91 -3.39
N TRP A 201 18.57 -11.25 -4.44
CA TRP A 201 17.16 -11.30 -4.87
C TRP A 201 16.74 -12.65 -5.46
N ARG A 202 17.71 -13.43 -5.95
CA ARG A 202 17.47 -14.78 -6.46
C ARG A 202 17.97 -15.83 -5.46
N HIS A 203 17.07 -16.67 -4.98
CA HIS A 203 17.38 -17.74 -4.04
C HIS A 203 16.37 -18.89 -4.18
N GLY A 204 16.81 -20.14 -4.03
CA GLY A 204 15.92 -21.31 -4.13
C GLY A 204 15.19 -21.45 -5.47
N GLY A 205 15.80 -20.99 -6.57
CA GLY A 205 15.18 -20.99 -7.90
C GLY A 205 14.24 -19.81 -8.17
N LYS A 206 13.77 -19.13 -7.13
CA LYS A 206 12.85 -17.98 -7.19
C LYS A 206 13.58 -16.64 -7.26
N VAL A 207 12.91 -15.61 -7.79
CA VAL A 207 13.35 -14.20 -7.79
C VAL A 207 12.32 -13.37 -7.05
N ASN A 208 12.72 -12.69 -5.97
CA ASN A 208 11.81 -11.88 -5.13
C ASN A 208 10.56 -12.67 -4.64
N GLY A 209 10.72 -13.98 -4.39
CA GLY A 209 9.62 -14.88 -4.01
C GLY A 209 8.91 -15.58 -5.19
N TYR A 210 9.12 -15.12 -6.42
CA TYR A 210 8.41 -15.57 -7.61
C TYR A 210 9.14 -16.62 -8.44
N ASP A 211 8.42 -17.39 -9.25
CA ASP A 211 9.00 -18.39 -10.15
C ASP A 211 9.68 -17.76 -11.38
N GLY A 212 9.28 -16.53 -11.74
CA GLY A 212 9.95 -15.66 -12.71
C GLY A 212 9.13 -15.33 -13.96
N ASP A 213 7.91 -15.84 -14.08
CA ASP A 213 7.00 -15.66 -15.22
C ASP A 213 5.77 -14.80 -14.91
N GLU A 214 5.69 -14.28 -13.69
CA GLU A 214 4.56 -13.54 -13.16
C GLU A 214 4.39 -12.18 -13.85
N LEU A 215 3.16 -11.91 -14.30
CA LEU A 215 2.79 -10.69 -14.99
C LEU A 215 1.76 -9.94 -14.15
N ALA A 216 1.84 -8.62 -14.14
CA ALA A 216 0.86 -7.78 -13.44
C ALA A 216 -0.41 -7.56 -14.29
N ASP A 217 -0.81 -8.59 -15.04
CA ASP A 217 -1.87 -8.54 -16.03
C ASP A 217 -3.27 -8.65 -15.42
N PRO A 218 -4.30 -8.12 -16.11
CA PRO A 218 -4.23 -7.21 -17.26
C PRO A 218 -4.06 -5.73 -16.86
N TRP A 219 -3.89 -5.44 -15.56
CA TRP A 219 -4.05 -4.09 -15.02
C TRP A 219 -2.80 -3.23 -15.07
N ARG A 220 -1.59 -3.80 -15.10
CA ARG A 220 -0.36 -3.00 -15.16
C ARG A 220 0.33 -3.08 -16.52
N PHE A 221 0.35 -1.95 -17.20
CA PHE A 221 1.06 -1.72 -18.46
C PHE A 221 1.51 -0.24 -18.52
N SER A 222 2.14 0.22 -19.62
CA SER A 222 2.64 1.59 -19.74
C SER A 222 1.76 2.45 -20.66
N ASN A 223 2.02 3.76 -20.74
CA ASN A 223 1.29 4.61 -21.69
C ASN A 223 1.66 4.33 -23.15
N GLU A 224 2.83 3.73 -23.37
CA GLU A 224 3.42 3.44 -24.66
C GLU A 224 3.11 2.03 -25.15
N SER A 225 2.71 1.12 -24.25
CA SER A 225 2.44 -0.27 -24.57
C SER A 225 1.36 -0.86 -23.68
N THR A 226 0.47 -1.64 -24.28
CA THR A 226 -0.55 -2.44 -23.57
C THR A 226 -0.05 -3.82 -23.16
N THR A 227 1.23 -4.13 -23.41
CA THR A 227 1.86 -5.34 -22.90
C THR A 227 1.96 -5.25 -21.37
N PRO A 228 1.48 -6.27 -20.63
CA PRO A 228 1.60 -6.29 -19.19
C PRO A 228 3.05 -6.18 -18.73
N LEU A 229 3.28 -5.44 -17.65
CA LEU A 229 4.58 -5.41 -16.97
C LEU A 229 4.79 -6.72 -16.20
N SER A 230 6.04 -7.06 -15.96
CA SER A 230 6.39 -8.12 -15.00
C SER A 230 5.87 -7.76 -13.62
N ALA A 231 5.31 -8.72 -12.87
CA ALA A 231 5.01 -8.53 -11.45
C ALA A 231 6.26 -8.74 -10.58
N THR A 232 7.27 -9.43 -11.09
CA THR A 232 8.39 -9.93 -10.29
C THR A 232 9.27 -8.86 -9.63
N PHE A 233 9.19 -7.62 -10.11
CA PHE A 233 10.01 -6.52 -9.60
C PHE A 233 9.54 -5.98 -8.24
N GLY A 234 8.33 -6.29 -7.80
CA GLY A 234 7.73 -5.84 -6.54
C GLY A 234 7.00 -6.98 -5.83
N ASN A 235 7.14 -7.11 -4.51
CA ASN A 235 6.44 -8.11 -3.70
C ASN A 235 6.27 -7.61 -2.28
N GLY A 236 5.10 -7.76 -1.67
CA GLY A 236 4.80 -6.99 -0.48
C GLY A 236 3.62 -7.49 0.32
N VAL A 237 3.35 -6.77 1.40
CA VAL A 237 2.21 -7.00 2.27
C VAL A 237 1.88 -5.71 3.01
N TYR A 238 0.59 -5.48 3.25
CA TYR A 238 0.11 -4.34 4.01
C TYR A 238 0.01 -4.73 5.48
N PHE A 239 0.78 -4.05 6.33
CA PHE A 239 0.79 -4.31 7.77
C PHE A 239 -0.44 -3.71 8.44
N LEU A 240 -0.78 -2.48 8.08
CA LEU A 240 -2.02 -1.80 8.51
C LEU A 240 -2.29 -0.60 7.59
N CYS A 241 -3.51 -0.52 7.06
CA CYS A 241 -3.93 0.52 6.12
C CYS A 241 -5.31 1.07 6.51
N ILE A 242 -5.51 2.37 6.35
CA ILE A 242 -6.83 3.00 6.38
C ILE A 242 -7.23 3.37 4.96
N THR A 243 -8.44 2.98 4.56
CA THR A 243 -9.02 3.22 3.24
C THR A 243 -10.22 4.15 3.29
N ASP A 244 -10.71 4.56 2.12
CA ASP A 244 -11.71 5.60 1.94
C ASP A 244 -13.04 5.12 1.30
N TYR A 245 -13.25 3.80 1.17
CA TYR A 245 -14.39 3.21 0.47
C TYR A 245 -15.09 2.14 1.30
N ALA A 246 -16.37 1.89 0.99
CA ALA A 246 -17.31 1.21 1.89
C ALA A 246 -17.08 -0.29 2.08
N ARG A 247 -16.36 -0.94 1.16
CA ARG A 247 -16.09 -2.38 1.21
C ARG A 247 -14.67 -2.68 0.73
N PRO A 248 -13.65 -2.48 1.57
CA PRO A 248 -12.31 -2.90 1.21
C PRO A 248 -12.26 -4.39 0.90
N ALA A 249 -11.59 -4.73 -0.19
CA ALA A 249 -11.36 -6.09 -0.66
C ALA A 249 -10.05 -6.10 -1.46
N PRO A 250 -9.48 -7.28 -1.76
CA PRO A 250 -8.38 -7.35 -2.70
C PRO A 250 -8.82 -6.77 -4.05
N HIS A 251 -8.00 -5.95 -4.68
CA HIS A 251 -8.28 -5.33 -5.98
C HIS A 251 -6.99 -5.22 -6.78
N ASN A 252 -7.12 -4.83 -8.04
CA ASN A 252 -5.96 -4.47 -8.84
C ASN A 252 -5.12 -3.38 -8.14
N ASN A 253 -3.81 -3.41 -8.39
CA ASN A 253 -2.88 -2.48 -7.76
C ASN A 253 -3.26 -0.99 -7.92
N VAL A 254 -3.79 -0.59 -9.08
CA VAL A 254 -4.14 0.82 -9.34
C VAL A 254 -5.23 1.29 -8.39
N LEU A 255 -6.34 0.55 -8.24
CA LEU A 255 -7.42 0.90 -7.31
C LEU A 255 -6.89 1.11 -5.90
N ILE A 256 -6.13 0.14 -5.38
CA ILE A 256 -5.62 0.21 -4.01
C ILE A 256 -4.75 1.46 -3.79
N HIS A 257 -4.00 1.90 -4.81
CA HIS A 257 -3.21 3.14 -4.73
C HIS A 257 -4.06 4.42 -4.66
N HIS A 258 -5.27 4.44 -5.21
CA HIS A 258 -6.18 5.61 -5.17
C HIS A 258 -6.98 5.70 -3.86
N HIS A 259 -7.22 4.56 -3.20
CA HIS A 259 -8.20 4.46 -2.11
C HIS A 259 -7.60 4.27 -0.71
N ARG A 260 -6.32 4.57 -0.55
CA ARG A 260 -5.58 4.50 0.71
C ARG A 260 -5.35 5.89 1.28
N LYS A 261 -5.60 6.10 2.57
CA LYS A 261 -5.39 7.39 3.27
C LYS A 261 -4.04 7.42 3.98
N VAL A 262 -3.81 6.43 4.83
CA VAL A 262 -2.54 6.21 5.55
C VAL A 262 -2.19 4.72 5.54
N VAL A 263 -0.91 4.40 5.35
CA VAL A 263 -0.45 3.02 5.13
C VAL A 263 0.89 2.76 5.82
N MET A 264 0.99 1.59 6.42
CA MET A 264 2.25 0.92 6.74
C MET A 264 2.31 -0.40 5.98
N ASP A 265 3.29 -0.53 5.10
CA ASP A 265 3.48 -1.68 4.22
C ASP A 265 4.97 -1.96 3.97
N THR A 266 5.22 -3.05 3.26
CA THR A 266 6.46 -3.29 2.52
C THR A 266 6.10 -3.62 1.07
N ASP A 267 6.92 -3.16 0.13
CA ASP A 267 6.94 -3.63 -1.26
C ASP A 267 8.41 -3.84 -1.64
N ASN A 268 8.89 -5.06 -1.40
CA ASN A 268 10.21 -5.52 -1.76
C ASN A 268 10.45 -5.33 -3.25
N ASN A 269 11.25 -4.32 -3.60
CA ASN A 269 11.42 -3.91 -4.98
C ASN A 269 12.87 -3.81 -5.44
N PHE A 270 13.07 -4.04 -6.73
CA PHE A 270 14.35 -3.88 -7.41
C PHE A 270 14.13 -3.48 -8.87
N GLY A 271 15.21 -3.11 -9.56
CA GLY A 271 15.18 -2.78 -10.98
C GLY A 271 16.58 -2.62 -11.56
N ASP A 272 16.68 -2.54 -12.88
CA ASP A 272 17.96 -2.42 -13.60
C ASP A 272 18.72 -1.15 -13.20
N THR A 273 18.00 -0.09 -12.83
CA THR A 273 18.55 1.19 -12.36
C THR A 273 18.60 1.30 -10.83
N GLY A 274 18.38 0.20 -10.12
CA GLY A 274 18.19 0.17 -8.67
C GLY A 274 16.71 0.15 -8.25
N PRO A 275 16.43 0.00 -6.95
CA PRO A 275 15.08 0.06 -6.40
C PRO A 275 14.47 1.46 -6.57
N TRP A 276 13.14 1.54 -6.60
CA TRP A 276 12.42 2.82 -6.66
C TRP A 276 12.28 3.49 -5.29
N SER A 277 12.53 2.75 -4.21
CA SER A 277 12.49 3.24 -2.84
C SER A 277 13.87 3.43 -2.21
N ALA A 278 13.88 4.15 -1.10
CA ALA A 278 15.03 4.29 -0.22
C ALA A 278 14.63 4.04 1.24
N VAL A 279 15.61 3.67 2.07
CA VAL A 279 15.47 3.53 3.53
C VAL A 279 16.31 4.60 4.20
N TRP A 280 15.79 5.21 5.26
CA TRP A 280 16.55 6.17 6.04
C TRP A 280 17.62 5.50 6.89
N ASP A 281 18.88 5.91 6.72
CA ASP A 281 19.96 5.52 7.63
C ASP A 281 20.22 6.65 8.66
N PRO A 282 19.87 6.44 9.95
CA PRO A 282 20.14 7.41 11.00
C PRO A 282 21.64 7.59 11.30
N ALA A 283 22.51 6.63 10.94
CA ALA A 283 23.94 6.76 11.17
C ALA A 283 24.59 7.78 10.24
N THR A 284 24.17 7.81 8.97
CA THR A 284 24.62 8.81 7.99
C THR A 284 23.71 10.04 7.92
N GLY A 285 22.49 9.96 8.44
CA GLY A 285 21.48 11.02 8.35
C GLY A 285 20.98 11.22 6.92
N ARG A 286 21.00 10.17 6.10
CA ARG A 286 20.66 10.22 4.66
C ARG A 286 19.85 8.99 4.25
N PRO A 287 19.03 9.12 3.19
CA PRO A 287 18.38 7.97 2.59
C PRO A 287 19.38 7.13 1.77
N GLU A 288 19.27 5.82 1.88
CA GLU A 288 20.01 4.82 1.09
C GLU A 288 19.05 4.15 0.11
N GLN A 289 19.39 4.08 -1.18
CA GLN A 289 18.56 3.34 -2.15
C GLN A 289 18.58 1.85 -1.81
N ASP A 290 17.47 1.39 -1.24
CA ASP A 290 17.25 0.01 -0.86
C ASP A 290 15.74 -0.27 -0.93
N GLY A 291 15.38 -1.28 -1.71
CA GLY A 291 14.01 -1.74 -1.85
C GLY A 291 13.71 -2.97 -1.03
N ALA A 292 14.63 -3.44 -0.21
CA ALA A 292 14.46 -4.64 0.60
C ALA A 292 13.88 -4.33 1.98
N ARG A 293 12.80 -5.03 2.32
CA ARG A 293 12.29 -5.24 3.68
C ARG A 293 12.05 -3.95 4.47
N TYR A 294 11.71 -2.88 3.78
CA TYR A 294 11.46 -1.62 4.44
C TYR A 294 10.15 -1.68 5.23
N VAL A 295 10.00 -0.77 6.19
CA VAL A 295 8.73 -0.42 6.79
C VAL A 295 8.35 0.98 6.34
N SER A 296 7.27 1.09 5.59
CA SER A 296 6.74 2.39 5.20
C SER A 296 5.85 2.96 6.30
N MET A 297 5.75 4.29 6.34
CA MET A 297 4.75 5.04 7.10
C MET A 297 4.31 6.20 6.22
N ILE A 298 3.28 5.97 5.42
CA ILE A 298 2.83 6.82 4.32
C ILE A 298 1.55 7.57 4.69
N TRP A 299 1.52 8.88 4.42
CA TRP A 299 0.30 9.70 4.38
C TRP A 299 0.09 10.17 2.94
N LEU A 300 -1.04 9.78 2.33
CA LEU A 300 -1.41 10.24 0.99
C LEU A 300 -1.78 11.73 1.07
N ARG A 301 -1.34 12.48 0.06
CA ARG A 301 -1.49 13.93 -0.02
C ARG A 301 -2.76 14.26 -0.79
N GLY A 302 -3.69 14.95 -0.15
CA GLY A 302 -4.89 15.44 -0.85
C GLY A 302 -4.68 16.68 -1.69
N ASP A 303 -3.54 17.36 -1.53
CA ASP A 303 -3.18 18.58 -2.25
C ASP A 303 -2.29 18.32 -3.50
N ALA A 304 -2.05 17.05 -3.84
CA ALA A 304 -1.12 16.71 -4.90
C ALA A 304 -1.48 15.36 -5.55
N PHE A 305 -2.36 15.40 -6.57
CA PHE A 305 -2.56 14.26 -7.44
C PHE A 305 -1.22 13.89 -8.12
N GLY A 306 -0.90 12.59 -8.12
CA GLY A 306 0.35 12.08 -8.68
C GLY A 306 0.15 11.71 -10.14
N SER A 307 -0.41 10.53 -10.36
CA SER A 307 -0.75 10.06 -11.70
C SER A 307 -1.93 9.09 -11.63
N PRO A 308 -2.66 8.89 -12.74
CA PRO A 308 -3.72 7.90 -12.79
C PRO A 308 -3.27 6.46 -12.49
N TRP A 309 -1.98 6.16 -12.59
CA TRP A 309 -1.42 4.84 -12.32
C TRP A 309 -1.13 4.57 -10.84
N ASN A 310 -0.79 5.61 -10.08
CA ASN A 310 -0.25 5.48 -8.72
C ASN A 310 -1.04 6.31 -7.69
N GLY A 311 -2.13 6.96 -8.11
CA GLY A 311 -2.92 7.86 -7.28
C GLY A 311 -2.18 9.12 -6.86
N ASN A 312 -2.53 9.60 -5.67
CA ASN A 312 -1.98 10.81 -5.10
C ASN A 312 -0.50 10.62 -4.72
N ARG A 313 0.25 11.73 -4.71
CA ARG A 313 1.57 11.74 -4.08
C ARG A 313 1.42 11.48 -2.58
N PHE A 314 2.54 11.20 -1.92
CA PHE A 314 2.53 10.97 -0.48
C PHE A 314 3.76 11.57 0.19
N THR A 315 3.63 11.78 1.49
CA THR A 315 4.78 11.97 2.38
C THR A 315 4.98 10.73 3.22
N SER A 316 6.24 10.40 3.48
CA SER A 316 6.61 9.38 4.46
C SER A 316 7.22 10.03 5.70
N TYR A 317 7.17 9.31 6.81
CA TYR A 317 7.92 9.67 8.02
C TYR A 317 9.20 8.83 8.12
N THR A 318 10.29 9.44 8.59
CA THR A 318 11.53 8.76 8.95
C THR A 318 12.08 9.33 10.26
N PRO A 319 13.11 8.71 10.87
CA PRO A 319 13.83 9.30 12.01
C PRO A 319 14.44 10.67 11.72
N GLY A 320 14.70 10.99 10.43
CA GLY A 320 15.13 12.31 9.97
C GLY A 320 14.01 13.33 9.80
N GLY A 321 12.76 12.96 10.06
CA GLY A 321 11.57 13.79 9.87
C GLY A 321 10.78 13.42 8.62
N TRP A 322 9.89 14.32 8.22
CA TRP A 322 9.01 14.12 7.05
C TRP A 322 9.79 14.17 5.73
N GLN A 323 9.49 13.22 4.84
CA GLN A 323 10.06 13.12 3.51
C GLN A 323 8.96 13.18 2.46
N ASP A 324 9.27 13.74 1.29
CA ASP A 324 8.41 13.65 0.11
C ASP A 324 8.78 12.38 -0.68
N GLY A 325 7.80 11.51 -0.95
CA GLY A 325 8.00 10.31 -1.75
C GLY A 325 8.54 9.09 -0.97
N PRO A 326 9.08 8.08 -1.67
CA PRO A 326 9.31 6.73 -1.14
C PRO A 326 10.61 6.59 -0.33
N ILE A 327 10.76 7.38 0.72
CA ILE A 327 11.88 7.28 1.67
C ILE A 327 11.34 6.73 2.99
N PHE A 328 11.67 5.50 3.33
CA PHE A 328 11.00 4.74 4.36
C PHE A 328 11.77 4.65 5.66
N VAL A 329 11.06 4.27 6.72
CA VAL A 329 11.43 4.52 8.11
C VAL A 329 12.72 3.79 8.48
N ASP A 330 12.74 2.48 8.21
CA ASP A 330 13.78 1.53 8.56
C ASP A 330 13.44 0.19 7.85
N LYS A 331 14.15 -0.89 8.19
CA LYS A 331 13.90 -2.24 7.70
C LYS A 331 13.50 -3.19 8.81
N TYR A 332 12.53 -4.05 8.51
CA TYR A 332 12.22 -5.18 9.37
C TYR A 332 13.26 -6.30 9.20
N LEU A 333 13.35 -7.13 10.21
CA LEU A 333 14.23 -8.27 10.31
C LEU A 333 13.39 -9.55 10.24
N ASP A 334 13.98 -10.60 9.67
CA ASP A 334 13.31 -11.90 9.60
C ASP A 334 13.05 -12.43 11.02
N ARG A 335 11.90 -13.07 11.21
CA ARG A 335 11.47 -13.74 12.46
C ARG A 335 11.21 -12.80 13.66
N GLU A 336 11.33 -11.49 13.49
CA GLU A 336 10.89 -10.53 14.49
C GLU A 336 9.37 -10.31 14.39
N ALA A 337 8.80 -9.74 15.45
CA ALA A 337 7.42 -9.30 15.52
C ALA A 337 7.37 -7.78 15.71
N TYR A 338 6.42 -7.15 15.04
CA TYR A 338 6.26 -5.70 15.01
C TYR A 338 4.83 -5.32 15.35
N VAL A 339 4.66 -4.28 16.14
CA VAL A 339 3.35 -3.72 16.47
C VAL A 339 3.14 -2.46 15.63
N PHE A 340 2.08 -2.47 14.83
CA PHE A 340 1.67 -1.35 14.00
C PHE A 340 0.40 -0.73 14.56
N THR A 341 0.37 0.60 14.65
CA THR A 341 -0.77 1.34 15.18
C THR A 341 -1.17 2.45 14.22
N VAL A 342 -2.48 2.60 14.01
CA VAL A 342 -3.06 3.82 13.43
C VAL A 342 -4.09 4.38 14.41
N GLU A 343 -3.95 5.66 14.73
CA GLU A 343 -4.88 6.40 15.58
C GLU A 343 -5.49 7.58 14.81
N ARG A 344 -6.82 7.73 14.87
CA ARG A 344 -7.54 8.94 14.46
C ARG A 344 -8.04 9.64 15.72
N ASP A 345 -7.46 10.79 16.06
CA ASP A 345 -7.79 11.53 17.29
C ASP A 345 -8.95 12.52 17.13
N GLY A 346 -9.48 12.65 15.90
CA GLY A 346 -10.50 13.63 15.49
C GLY A 346 -9.92 14.91 14.88
N ARG A 347 -8.59 15.06 14.85
CA ARG A 347 -7.85 16.20 14.28
C ARG A 347 -6.77 15.77 13.30
N GLY A 348 -6.34 14.52 13.32
CA GLY A 348 -5.29 13.97 12.49
C GLY A 348 -5.20 12.46 12.56
N TYR A 349 -4.25 11.92 11.80
CA TYR A 349 -3.81 10.54 11.95
C TYR A 349 -2.43 10.50 12.62
N ALA A 350 -2.27 9.59 13.58
CA ALA A 350 -0.98 9.16 14.06
C ALA A 350 -0.73 7.71 13.62
N MET A 351 0.52 7.42 13.25
CA MET A 351 0.97 6.06 13.01
C MET A 351 2.17 5.76 13.87
N SER A 352 2.31 4.50 14.28
CA SER A 352 3.55 4.01 14.88
C SER A 352 3.89 2.59 14.46
N ALA A 353 5.18 2.30 14.36
CA ALA A 353 5.74 0.98 14.18
C ALA A 353 6.76 0.71 15.30
N ALA A 354 6.53 -0.34 16.08
CA ALA A 354 7.39 -0.74 17.19
C ALA A 354 7.95 -2.15 16.98
N GLY A 355 9.22 -2.35 17.29
CA GLY A 355 9.90 -3.64 17.12
C GLY A 355 11.42 -3.51 17.13
N THR A 356 12.10 -4.56 16.66
CA THR A 356 13.56 -4.55 16.46
C THR A 356 13.85 -4.29 14.98
N PHE A 357 14.37 -3.11 14.65
CA PHE A 357 14.65 -2.71 13.27
C PHE A 357 16.14 -2.79 12.94
N HIS A 358 16.46 -2.80 11.64
CA HIS A 358 17.83 -2.91 11.15
C HIS A 358 18.73 -1.76 11.62
N HIS A 359 18.30 -0.51 11.43
CA HIS A 359 19.11 0.65 11.81
C HIS A 359 18.81 1.11 13.25
N GLY A 360 17.54 1.17 13.64
CA GLY A 360 17.10 1.70 14.93
C GLY A 360 17.23 0.74 16.12
N GLY A 361 17.52 -0.54 15.88
CA GLY A 361 17.46 -1.56 16.91
C GLY A 361 16.05 -1.66 17.52
N ARG A 362 15.96 -1.95 18.83
CA ARG A 362 14.67 -2.00 19.53
C ARG A 362 14.15 -0.59 19.79
N THR A 363 13.15 -0.16 19.02
CA THR A 363 12.60 1.20 19.10
C THR A 363 11.12 1.27 18.72
N THR A 364 10.54 2.47 18.80
CA THR A 364 9.22 2.80 18.28
C THR A 364 9.34 4.07 17.46
N TYR A 365 9.03 3.94 16.17
CA TYR A 365 8.86 5.08 15.28
C TYR A 365 7.42 5.53 15.35
N ALA A 366 7.18 6.82 15.60
CA ALA A 366 5.85 7.36 15.72
C ALA A 366 5.79 8.77 15.15
N ALA A 367 4.73 9.06 14.40
CA ALA A 367 4.47 10.38 13.88
C ALA A 367 2.97 10.65 13.82
N ARG A 368 2.62 11.93 13.98
CA ARG A 368 1.26 12.42 13.85
C ARG A 368 1.24 13.56 12.86
N ARG A 369 0.23 13.57 11.99
CA ARG A 369 -0.09 14.72 11.15
C ARG A 369 -1.56 15.09 11.28
N GLY A 370 -1.83 16.38 11.50
CA GLY A 370 -3.17 16.93 11.46
C GLY A 370 -3.77 16.83 10.06
N PHE A 371 -5.08 16.63 9.96
CA PHE A 371 -5.76 16.41 8.68
C PHE A 371 -5.49 17.52 7.65
N ARG A 372 -5.43 18.76 8.13
CA ARG A 372 -5.24 19.97 7.31
C ARG A 372 -3.84 20.59 7.45
N GLU A 373 -2.96 19.97 8.22
CA GLU A 373 -1.56 20.40 8.28
C GLU A 373 -0.91 20.10 6.91
N PRO A 374 -0.28 21.08 6.24
CA PRO A 374 0.30 20.82 4.94
C PRO A 374 1.45 19.79 4.98
N PRO A 375 1.52 18.87 4.01
CA PRO A 375 0.47 18.60 3.02
C PRO A 375 -0.73 17.87 3.64
N VAL A 376 -1.93 18.29 3.20
CA VAL A 376 -3.24 17.83 3.68
C VAL A 376 -3.39 16.33 3.48
N THR A 377 -3.93 15.63 4.47
CA THR A 377 -4.15 14.19 4.37
C THR A 377 -5.32 13.90 3.43
N TRP A 378 -5.11 12.97 2.50
CA TRP A 378 -6.12 12.57 1.52
C TRP A 378 -7.41 12.06 2.18
N HIS A 379 -8.56 12.54 1.68
CA HIS A 379 -9.89 12.04 2.05
C HIS A 379 -10.13 11.88 3.56
N TYR A 380 -9.57 12.77 4.39
CA TYR A 380 -9.72 12.64 5.85
C TYR A 380 -11.17 12.79 6.34
N ASN A 381 -12.04 13.40 5.53
CA ASN A 381 -13.42 13.73 5.88
C ASN A 381 -14.30 12.47 5.84
N GLN A 382 -14.78 12.05 7.00
CA GLN A 382 -15.79 10.99 7.13
C GLN A 382 -17.21 11.52 6.94
N ARG A 383 -17.40 12.84 7.02
CA ARG A 383 -18.66 13.52 6.75
C ARG A 383 -18.44 14.74 5.84
N PRO A 384 -19.44 15.17 5.06
CA PRO A 384 -19.29 16.31 4.15
C PRO A 384 -18.90 17.61 4.85
N ASP A 385 -19.39 17.83 6.07
CA ASP A 385 -19.09 19.01 6.89
C ASP A 385 -17.63 19.05 7.37
N GLU A 386 -16.91 17.92 7.38
CA GLU A 386 -15.49 17.90 7.75
C GLU A 386 -14.61 18.48 6.64
N TYR A 387 -15.08 18.56 5.40
CA TYR A 387 -14.32 19.06 4.26
C TYR A 387 -14.55 20.57 4.01
N GLU A 388 -14.00 21.38 4.89
CA GLU A 388 -14.11 22.84 4.82
C GLU A 388 -12.87 23.47 4.14
N ALA A 389 -12.91 24.77 3.91
CA ALA A 389 -11.86 25.50 3.21
C ALA A 389 -10.51 25.54 3.98
N PRO A 390 -9.36 25.58 3.27
CA PRO A 390 -9.25 25.42 1.81
C PRO A 390 -9.49 23.97 1.38
N ARG A 391 -10.31 23.81 0.34
CA ARG A 391 -10.60 22.51 -0.26
C ARG A 391 -9.58 22.21 -1.35
N HIS A 392 -9.16 20.95 -1.43
CA HIS A 392 -8.17 20.47 -2.39
C HIS A 392 -8.86 19.53 -3.36
N ASN A 393 -9.30 20.06 -4.49
CA ASN A 393 -9.97 19.29 -5.52
C ASN A 393 -9.28 19.54 -6.87
N GLU A 394 -8.98 18.48 -7.59
CA GLU A 394 -8.39 18.53 -8.93
C GLU A 394 -9.30 17.82 -9.92
N THR A 395 -9.50 18.42 -11.09
CA THR A 395 -10.15 17.76 -12.23
C THR A 395 -9.10 16.96 -13.00
N VAL A 396 -9.22 15.64 -13.03
CA VAL A 396 -8.30 14.73 -13.74
C VAL A 396 -9.01 14.12 -14.95
N THR A 397 -8.29 13.97 -16.06
CA THR A 397 -8.82 13.34 -17.29
C THR A 397 -7.87 12.25 -17.81
N PHE A 398 -8.39 11.04 -18.00
CA PHE A 398 -7.67 9.91 -18.61
C PHE A 398 -8.47 9.20 -19.71
N GLY A 399 -9.54 9.83 -20.18
CA GLY A 399 -10.58 9.20 -21.01
C GLY A 399 -11.97 9.51 -20.48
N GLU A 400 -12.09 9.38 -19.16
CA GLU A 400 -13.14 9.99 -18.37
C GLU A 400 -12.56 11.14 -17.57
N THR A 401 -13.43 12.08 -17.21
CA THR A 401 -13.10 13.20 -16.34
C THR A 401 -13.71 12.95 -14.97
N PHE A 402 -12.91 13.07 -13.92
CA PHE A 402 -13.36 12.96 -12.54
C PHE A 402 -12.75 14.05 -11.67
N GLU A 403 -13.44 14.36 -10.58
CA GLU A 403 -12.97 15.24 -9.53
C GLU A 403 -12.32 14.38 -8.44
N THR A 404 -11.09 14.70 -8.07
CA THR A 404 -10.34 13.90 -7.10
C THR A 404 -10.99 13.96 -5.73
N TRP A 405 -11.44 15.14 -5.27
CA TRP A 405 -12.06 15.34 -3.96
C TRP A 405 -13.26 16.30 -4.06
N PRO A 406 -14.40 15.82 -4.59
CA PRO A 406 -15.56 16.65 -4.89
C PRO A 406 -16.13 17.36 -3.66
N GLU A 407 -16.75 18.53 -3.85
CA GLU A 407 -17.49 19.19 -2.77
C GLU A 407 -18.68 18.33 -2.31
N GLY A 408 -18.91 18.29 -0.99
CA GLY A 408 -20.00 17.51 -0.40
C GLY A 408 -19.72 16.00 -0.29
N SER A 409 -18.52 15.54 -0.66
CA SER A 409 -18.13 14.14 -0.52
C SER A 409 -17.85 13.76 0.94
N ALA A 410 -17.86 12.47 1.22
CA ALA A 410 -17.51 11.88 2.50
C ALA A 410 -16.96 10.48 2.27
N TYR A 411 -15.95 10.11 3.06
CA TYR A 411 -15.22 8.87 2.86
C TYR A 411 -15.12 8.10 4.18
N PRO A 412 -15.75 6.92 4.31
CA PRO A 412 -15.65 6.12 5.52
C PRO A 412 -14.19 5.71 5.77
N ASP A 413 -13.81 5.56 7.03
CA ASP A 413 -12.56 4.89 7.36
C ASP A 413 -12.83 3.40 7.57
N HIS A 414 -12.11 2.57 6.85
CA HIS A 414 -11.98 1.15 7.17
C HIS A 414 -10.51 0.81 7.29
N PHE A 415 -10.15 0.07 8.34
CA PHE A 415 -8.84 -0.56 8.37
C PHE A 415 -8.86 -1.89 7.61
N PHE A 416 -7.73 -2.22 7.00
CA PHE A 416 -7.40 -3.58 6.61
C PHE A 416 -5.91 -3.88 6.81
N PHE A 417 -5.58 -5.18 6.84
CA PHE A 417 -4.22 -5.70 6.70
C PHE A 417 -4.22 -6.99 5.88
N GLY A 418 -3.08 -7.34 5.30
CA GLY A 418 -2.90 -8.51 4.46
C GLY A 418 -2.43 -8.18 3.05
N ASP A 419 -2.84 -8.98 2.08
CA ASP A 419 -2.52 -8.82 0.67
C ASP A 419 -3.73 -8.28 -0.11
N PRO A 420 -3.71 -6.98 -0.48
CA PRO A 420 -4.80 -6.38 -1.22
C PRO A 420 -4.60 -6.43 -2.75
N HIS A 421 -3.48 -6.93 -3.28
CA HIS A 421 -3.14 -6.77 -4.70
C HIS A 421 -3.28 -8.07 -5.50
N ILE A 422 -4.32 -8.14 -6.33
CA ILE A 422 -4.65 -9.33 -7.14
C ILE A 422 -3.78 -9.53 -8.40
N ASN A 423 -2.65 -8.82 -8.47
CA ASN A 423 -1.73 -8.84 -9.61
C ASN A 423 -0.26 -8.57 -9.25
N TYR A 424 0.10 -8.66 -7.97
CA TYR A 424 1.47 -8.50 -7.54
C TYR A 424 1.89 -9.53 -6.50
N TYR A 425 1.29 -9.60 -5.33
CA TYR A 425 1.96 -10.18 -4.17
C TYR A 425 1.82 -11.71 -4.04
N GLU A 426 2.91 -12.37 -3.65
CA GLU A 426 2.95 -13.81 -3.35
C GLU A 426 3.81 -14.02 -2.10
N GLY A 427 3.29 -14.74 -1.11
CA GLY A 427 4.00 -14.95 0.14
C GLY A 427 3.12 -15.31 1.33
N THR A 428 3.73 -15.20 2.51
CA THR A 428 3.05 -15.43 3.79
C THR A 428 3.44 -14.38 4.83
N ALA A 429 2.53 -14.10 5.75
CA ALA A 429 2.78 -13.30 6.95
C ALA A 429 1.85 -13.77 8.07
N GLU A 430 2.18 -13.49 9.32
CA GLU A 430 1.34 -13.84 10.47
C GLU A 430 0.89 -12.58 11.20
N PHE A 431 -0.41 -12.47 11.42
CA PHE A 431 -1.06 -11.38 12.13
C PHE A 431 -1.63 -11.88 13.46
N ASP A 432 -1.51 -11.07 14.50
CA ASP A 432 -1.94 -11.38 15.86
C ASP A 432 -2.28 -10.12 16.65
N ASP A 433 -2.91 -10.28 17.81
CA ASP A 433 -3.12 -9.26 18.84
C ASP A 433 -3.80 -8.00 18.27
N LEU A 434 -4.82 -8.20 17.43
CA LEU A 434 -5.55 -7.12 16.77
C LEU A 434 -6.49 -6.47 17.78
N LYS A 435 -6.33 -5.15 18.00
CA LYS A 435 -7.12 -4.39 18.97
C LYS A 435 -7.76 -3.18 18.32
N LEU A 436 -9.03 -2.96 18.65
CA LEU A 436 -9.72 -1.70 18.40
C LEU A 436 -10.02 -1.00 19.72
N TYR A 437 -9.62 0.26 19.80
CA TYR A 437 -9.93 1.15 20.91
C TYR A 437 -10.78 2.32 20.45
N LEU A 438 -11.71 2.73 21.30
CA LEU A 438 -12.51 3.95 21.17
C LEU A 438 -12.20 4.88 22.34
N PRO A 439 -12.41 6.20 22.22
CA PRO A 439 -12.24 7.09 23.37
C PRO A 439 -13.14 6.63 24.52
N GLU A 440 -12.62 6.68 25.75
CA GLU A 440 -13.49 6.73 26.93
C GLU A 440 -14.38 7.95 26.78
N GLU A 441 -15.68 7.81 27.04
CA GLU A 441 -16.55 8.98 27.15
C GLU A 441 -15.98 9.85 28.27
N GLU A 442 -15.47 11.04 27.94
CA GLU A 442 -15.17 12.06 28.94
C GLU A 442 -16.49 12.31 29.68
N GLY A 443 -16.51 12.00 30.99
CA GLY A 443 -17.73 11.84 31.76
C GLY A 443 -18.82 12.81 31.36
N ALA A 444 -20.00 12.26 31.02
CA ALA A 444 -21.22 13.04 30.99
C ALA A 444 -21.25 13.91 32.25
N PRO A 445 -21.51 15.23 32.17
CA PRO A 445 -21.55 16.07 33.35
C PRO A 445 -22.55 15.44 34.33
N GLU A 446 -22.05 15.03 35.49
CA GLU A 446 -22.88 14.69 36.62
C GLU A 446 -23.73 15.92 36.94
N GLY A 447 -25.03 15.78 36.68
CA GLY A 447 -26.06 16.66 37.20
C GLY A 447 -26.34 17.89 36.34
N LEU A 448 -27.54 17.90 35.76
CA LEU A 448 -28.50 18.98 36.04
C LEU A 448 -29.88 18.33 36.25
N PRO A 449 -30.70 18.88 37.18
CA PRO A 449 -31.81 18.22 37.88
C PRO A 449 -33.02 17.84 37.02
#